data_AF-X0KJA6-F1
#
_entry.id   AF-X0KJA6-F1
#
_cell.length_a   1.000
_cell.length_b   1.000
_cell.length_c   1.000
_cell.angle_alpha   90.00
_cell.angle_beta   90.00
_cell.angle_gamma   90.00
#
_symmetry.space_group_name_H-M   'P 1'
#
loop_
_entity.id
_entity.type
_entity.pdbx_description
1 polymer ?
#
loop_
_entity_poly.entity_id
_entity_poly.type
_entity_poly.pdbx_seq_one_letter_code
_entity_poly.pdbx_strand_id
1 'polypeptide(L)'
;MLTHSSGMAYAFMDPSLTRYQELQGSRPLIGQTVEESFHQPLMFEPGERWVYSPGVDWTGVARHIFDVVSVKDATFHRDQRGDLRARKVTNWKRSGQCLDKDKSPLYSEIIEGDLGGGGLYTTVNELLKIYHGILTAQLLRPETIKEMFQPHLKTDAGLDNPDECSLSDRNATWNAVPNN
;
A
#
# COMPACT_ATOMS: atom_id res chain seq x y z
N MET A 1 -11.37 -6.72 1.76
CA MET A 1 -9.98 -6.40 2.17
C MET A 1 -9.10 -6.25 0.94
N LEU A 2 -8.78 -7.35 0.24
CA LEU A 2 -7.90 -7.36 -0.94
C LEU A 2 -8.37 -6.51 -2.13
N THR A 3 -9.66 -6.19 -2.19
CA THR A 3 -10.32 -5.46 -3.27
C THR A 3 -10.64 -4.00 -2.92
N HIS A 4 -10.17 -3.50 -1.77
CA HIS A 4 -10.47 -2.15 -1.30
C HIS A 4 -11.97 -1.83 -1.15
N SER A 5 -12.77 -2.85 -0.82
CA SER A 5 -14.24 -2.73 -0.64
C SER A 5 -14.69 -3.10 0.78
N SER A 6 -13.81 -3.02 1.78
CA SER A 6 -14.13 -3.42 3.17
C SER A 6 -14.74 -2.32 4.03
N GLY A 7 -14.96 -1.11 3.50
CA GLY A 7 -15.39 0.04 4.30
C GLY A 7 -14.23 0.91 4.81
N MET A 8 -13.00 0.41 4.79
CA MET A 8 -11.84 1.18 5.24
C MET A 8 -11.42 2.23 4.20
N ALA A 9 -10.73 3.27 4.65
CA ALA A 9 -10.09 4.28 3.82
C ALA A 9 -8.83 4.80 4.52
N TYR A 10 -7.91 5.40 3.78
CA TYR A 10 -6.80 6.12 4.39
C TYR A 10 -7.25 7.50 4.88
N ALA A 11 -6.70 7.98 6.00
CA ALA A 11 -7.11 9.26 6.58
C ALA A 11 -6.90 10.46 5.65
N PHE A 12 -5.82 10.45 4.87
CA PHE A 12 -5.49 11.52 3.91
C PHE A 12 -6.41 11.53 2.68
N MET A 13 -7.32 10.56 2.58
CA MET A 13 -8.27 10.41 1.48
C MET A 13 -9.66 10.94 1.85
N ASP A 14 -10.01 11.00 3.14
CA ASP A 14 -11.35 11.42 3.58
C ASP A 14 -11.27 12.53 4.65
N PRO A 15 -11.93 13.69 4.45
CA PRO A 15 -11.94 14.78 5.41
C PRO A 15 -12.49 14.39 6.79
N SER A 16 -13.44 13.46 6.85
CA SER A 16 -14.04 12.97 8.11
C SER A 16 -13.01 12.15 8.90
N LEU A 17 -12.21 11.35 8.22
CA LEU A 17 -11.12 10.58 8.84
C LEU A 17 -9.94 11.46 9.24
N THR A 18 -9.60 12.46 8.43
CA THR A 18 -8.65 13.51 8.81
C THR A 18 -9.10 14.19 10.09
N ARG A 19 -10.38 14.63 10.14
CA ARG A 19 -10.96 15.27 11.33
C ARG A 19 -10.96 14.35 12.54
N TYR A 20 -11.27 13.07 12.35
CA TYR A 20 -11.21 12.07 13.41
C TYR A 20 -9.79 11.95 13.99
N GLN A 21 -8.76 11.90 13.15
CA GLN A 21 -7.36 11.88 13.62
C GLN A 21 -6.98 13.14 14.39
N GLU A 22 -7.39 14.33 13.94
CA GLU A 22 -7.12 15.58 14.67
C GLU A 22 -7.71 15.57 16.09
N LEU A 23 -8.92 15.04 16.24
CA LEU A 23 -9.59 14.91 17.56
C LEU A 23 -8.88 13.90 18.47
N GLN A 24 -8.15 12.95 17.89
CA GLN A 24 -7.35 11.95 18.60
C GLN A 24 -5.95 12.47 19.00
N GLY A 25 -5.61 13.71 18.61
CA GLY A 25 -4.32 14.35 18.83
C GLY A 25 -3.30 14.10 17.70
N SER A 26 -2.18 14.83 17.74
CA SER A 26 -1.11 14.66 16.74
C SER A 26 -0.45 13.29 16.90
N ARG A 27 -0.51 12.48 15.83
CA ARG A 27 0.12 11.16 15.74
C ARG A 27 0.83 11.03 14.40
N PRO A 28 1.87 10.18 14.28
CA PRO A 28 2.44 9.82 12.99
C PRO A 28 1.37 9.24 12.06
N LEU A 29 1.51 9.46 10.75
CA LEU A 29 0.59 8.90 9.77
C LEU A 29 0.66 7.36 9.72
N ILE A 30 1.84 6.80 10.00
CA ILE A 30 2.10 5.36 10.10
C ILE A 30 2.74 5.08 11.47
N GLY A 31 2.11 4.21 12.26
CA GLY A 31 2.56 3.76 13.58
C GLY A 31 3.61 2.64 13.51
N GLN A 32 3.86 1.97 14.64
CA GLN A 32 4.78 0.82 14.68
C GLN A 32 4.11 -0.48 14.21
N THR A 33 2.79 -0.57 14.31
CA THR A 33 2.01 -1.75 13.90
C THR A 33 0.83 -1.38 12.98
N VAL A 34 0.18 -2.39 12.40
CA VAL A 34 -1.02 -2.21 11.56
C VAL A 34 -2.17 -1.63 12.38
N GLU A 35 -2.35 -2.12 13.61
CA GLU A 35 -3.38 -1.70 14.55
C GLU A 35 -3.19 -0.24 14.98
N GLU A 36 -1.95 0.15 15.28
CA GLU A 36 -1.64 1.53 15.63
C GLU A 36 -1.89 2.48 14.46
N SER A 37 -1.50 2.05 13.25
CA SER A 37 -1.62 2.86 12.03
C SER A 37 -3.08 3.01 11.56
N PHE A 38 -3.89 1.95 11.67
CA PHE A 38 -5.15 1.84 10.94
C PHE A 38 -6.33 1.40 11.85
N HIS A 39 -6.56 2.15 12.93
CA HIS A 39 -7.64 1.92 13.92
C HIS A 39 -8.93 2.72 13.63
N GLN A 40 -9.04 3.33 12.45
CA GLN A 40 -10.13 4.24 12.10
C GLN A 40 -11.46 3.50 11.85
N PRO A 41 -12.62 4.14 12.08
CA PRO A 41 -13.91 3.54 11.78
C PRO A 41 -14.08 3.30 10.27
N LEU A 42 -14.99 2.38 9.93
CA LEU A 42 -15.40 2.18 8.54
C LEU A 42 -16.20 3.39 8.04
N MET A 43 -16.01 3.73 6.78
CA MET A 43 -16.66 4.85 6.10
C MET A 43 -17.97 4.45 5.42
N PHE A 44 -18.21 3.15 5.23
CA PHE A 44 -19.38 2.57 4.55
C PHE A 44 -19.50 1.08 4.90
N GLU A 45 -20.66 0.49 4.64
CA GLU A 45 -20.87 -0.93 4.90
C GLU A 45 -20.02 -1.80 3.95
N PRO A 46 -19.40 -2.89 4.44
CA PRO A 46 -18.56 -3.74 3.61
C PRO A 46 -19.23 -4.21 2.31
N GLY A 47 -18.60 -3.90 1.18
CA GLY A 47 -19.04 -4.31 -0.15
C GLY A 47 -19.94 -3.32 -0.89
N GLU A 48 -20.35 -2.20 -0.28
CA GLU A 48 -21.24 -1.23 -0.94
C GLU A 48 -20.53 -0.34 -1.97
N ARG A 49 -19.27 0.02 -1.72
CA ARG A 49 -18.46 0.85 -2.60
C ARG A 49 -16.98 0.45 -2.57
N TRP A 50 -16.20 1.10 -3.43
CA TRP A 50 -14.75 0.98 -3.48
C TRP A 50 -14.08 2.24 -2.93
N VAL A 51 -13.07 2.08 -2.06
CA VAL A 51 -12.17 3.16 -1.62
C VAL A 51 -10.79 2.59 -1.30
N TYR A 52 -9.74 3.17 -1.91
CA TYR A 52 -8.35 2.78 -1.62
C TYR A 52 -8.04 2.88 -0.12
N SER A 53 -7.41 1.83 0.43
CA SER A 53 -7.46 1.58 1.87
C SER A 53 -6.37 0.65 2.37
N PRO A 54 -6.11 0.62 3.70
CA PRO A 54 -5.16 -0.30 4.34
C PRO A 54 -5.68 -1.75 4.43
N GLY A 55 -6.58 -2.17 3.54
CA GLY A 55 -7.14 -3.52 3.53
C GLY A 55 -6.10 -4.61 3.36
N VAL A 56 -5.02 -4.32 2.62
CA VAL A 56 -3.91 -5.24 2.42
C VAL A 56 -3.05 -5.36 3.68
N ASP A 57 -2.78 -4.25 4.38
CA ASP A 57 -2.05 -4.25 5.65
C ASP A 57 -2.69 -5.18 6.68
N TRP A 58 -4.01 -5.11 6.82
CA TRP A 58 -4.79 -5.98 7.70
C TRP A 58 -4.89 -7.44 7.24
N THR A 59 -4.68 -7.73 5.95
CA THR A 59 -4.65 -9.12 5.46
C THR A 59 -3.32 -9.80 5.83
N GLY A 60 -2.28 -9.01 6.10
CA GLY A 60 -0.95 -9.48 6.46
C GLY A 60 -0.11 -9.94 5.28
N VAL A 61 1.13 -10.35 5.58
CA VAL A 61 2.14 -10.74 4.59
C VAL A 61 2.34 -12.25 4.60
N ALA A 62 2.26 -12.88 3.43
CA ALA A 62 2.61 -14.29 3.26
C ALA A 62 4.14 -14.48 3.19
N ARG A 63 4.75 -14.90 4.30
CA ARG A 63 6.22 -15.09 4.41
C ARG A 63 6.78 -16.20 3.52
N HIS A 64 5.95 -17.15 3.07
CA HIS A 64 6.37 -18.30 2.27
C HIS A 64 6.62 -18.00 0.79
N ILE A 65 6.32 -16.78 0.31
CA ILE A 65 6.49 -16.42 -1.10
C ILE A 65 7.98 -16.43 -1.50
N PHE A 66 8.86 -15.89 -0.64
CA PHE A 66 10.23 -15.63 -1.05
C PHE A 66 11.03 -16.89 -1.34
N ASP A 67 10.86 -17.93 -0.51
CA ASP A 67 11.58 -19.19 -0.71
C ASP A 67 11.17 -19.88 -2.02
N VAL A 68 9.86 -19.87 -2.35
CA VAL A 68 9.32 -20.56 -3.53
C VAL A 68 9.89 -19.97 -4.83
N VAL A 69 9.98 -18.64 -4.92
CA VAL A 69 10.51 -17.95 -6.12
C VAL A 69 11.97 -17.54 -5.99
N SER A 70 12.68 -18.07 -4.98
CA SER A 70 14.10 -17.80 -4.74
C SER A 70 14.41 -16.29 -4.65
N VAL A 71 13.56 -15.56 -3.95
CA VAL A 71 13.76 -14.14 -3.63
C VAL A 71 14.68 -14.01 -2.42
N LYS A 72 15.70 -13.16 -2.53
CA LYS A 72 16.76 -13.02 -1.49
C LYS A 72 16.90 -11.59 -0.96
N ASP A 73 16.74 -10.61 -1.83
CA ASP A 73 16.90 -9.19 -1.51
C ASP A 73 15.55 -8.52 -1.29
N ALA A 74 14.75 -9.07 -0.36
CA ALA A 74 13.47 -8.51 0.07
C ALA A 74 13.34 -8.55 1.60
N THR A 75 12.81 -7.50 2.22
CA THR A 75 12.57 -7.43 3.68
C THR A 75 11.57 -6.34 4.05
N PHE A 76 10.83 -6.53 5.14
CA PHE A 76 10.08 -5.47 5.83
C PHE A 76 10.95 -4.75 6.88
N HIS A 77 11.87 -5.48 7.52
CA HIS A 77 12.79 -4.97 8.53
C HIS A 77 14.17 -4.68 7.92
N ARG A 78 14.35 -3.47 7.38
CA ARG A 78 15.62 -3.05 6.74
C ARG A 78 16.74 -2.86 7.76
N ASP A 79 16.41 -2.50 8.99
CA ASP A 79 17.33 -2.39 10.13
C ASP A 79 18.08 -3.71 10.39
N GLN A 80 17.46 -4.85 10.09
CA GLN A 80 18.03 -6.19 10.23
C GLN A 80 18.82 -6.66 8.99
N ARG A 81 18.84 -5.87 7.90
CA ARG A 81 19.50 -6.20 6.62
C ARG A 81 20.50 -5.12 6.24
N GLY A 82 21.68 -5.16 6.89
CA GLY A 82 22.76 -4.20 6.64
C GLY A 82 23.21 -4.13 5.17
N ASP A 83 23.17 -5.27 4.48
CA ASP A 83 23.47 -5.40 3.05
C ASP A 83 22.46 -4.68 2.14
N LEU A 84 21.17 -4.69 2.50
CA LEU A 84 20.12 -3.95 1.78
C LEU A 84 20.13 -2.47 2.16
N ARG A 85 20.36 -2.16 3.45
CA ARG A 85 20.49 -0.78 3.93
C ARG A 85 21.59 -0.03 3.20
N ALA A 86 22.74 -0.67 2.95
CA ALA A 86 23.88 -0.07 2.24
C ALA A 86 23.58 0.26 0.76
N ARG A 87 22.61 -0.39 0.13
CA ARG A 87 22.27 -0.22 -1.30
C ARG A 87 20.95 0.50 -1.54
N LYS A 88 20.28 0.97 -0.48
CA LYS A 88 18.99 1.64 -0.59
C LYS A 88 19.12 2.92 -1.44
N VAL A 89 18.27 3.02 -2.45
CA VAL A 89 18.16 4.24 -3.26
C VAL A 89 17.64 5.42 -2.43
N THR A 90 18.10 6.62 -2.79
CA THR A 90 17.63 7.87 -2.19
C THR A 90 16.32 8.31 -2.86
N ASN A 91 15.34 8.69 -2.05
CA ASN A 91 14.12 9.33 -2.55
C ASN A 91 14.39 10.81 -2.85
N TRP A 92 13.80 11.29 -3.94
CA TRP A 92 13.92 12.66 -4.40
C TRP A 92 12.54 13.30 -4.58
N LYS A 93 12.43 14.58 -4.25
CA LYS A 93 11.25 15.40 -4.46
C LYS A 93 11.55 16.44 -5.54
N ARG A 94 10.58 16.68 -6.43
CA ARG A 94 10.71 17.71 -7.46
C ARG A 94 10.57 19.10 -6.83
N SER A 95 11.49 19.99 -7.19
CA SER A 95 11.57 21.38 -6.73
C SER A 95 11.78 22.27 -7.95
N GLY A 96 10.68 22.68 -8.58
CA GLY A 96 10.70 23.31 -9.90
C GLY A 96 11.36 22.39 -10.94
N GLN A 97 12.48 22.85 -11.52
CA GLN A 97 13.28 22.08 -12.48
C GLN A 97 14.37 21.21 -11.82
N CYS A 98 14.52 21.29 -10.49
CA CYS A 98 15.53 20.57 -9.72
C CYS A 98 14.94 19.37 -8.95
N LEU A 99 15.82 18.54 -8.42
CA LEU A 99 15.49 17.45 -7.49
C LEU A 99 16.17 17.70 -6.15
N ASP A 100 15.35 17.78 -5.09
CA ASP A 100 15.82 17.87 -3.72
C ASP A 100 15.73 16.51 -3.06
N LYS A 101 16.75 16.16 -2.26
CA LYS A 101 16.72 14.91 -1.50
C LYS A 101 15.54 14.96 -0.52
N ASP A 102 14.74 13.90 -0.48
CA ASP A 102 13.66 13.80 0.49
C ASP A 102 14.22 13.66 1.90
N LYS A 103 13.83 14.59 2.79
CA LYS A 103 14.23 14.65 4.20
C LYS A 103 13.11 14.23 5.15
N SER A 104 11.92 13.95 4.64
CA SER A 104 10.73 13.66 5.44
C SER A 104 10.20 12.27 5.07
N PRO A 105 10.83 11.20 5.58
CA PRO A 105 10.40 9.84 5.27
C PRO A 105 9.00 9.59 5.85
N LEU A 106 8.14 8.96 5.05
CA LEU A 106 6.81 8.54 5.48
C LEU A 106 6.86 7.46 6.57
N TYR A 107 7.83 6.56 6.45
CA TYR A 107 8.06 5.44 7.36
C TYR A 107 9.22 5.76 8.30
N SER A 108 9.05 5.45 9.58
CA SER A 108 10.16 5.41 10.54
C SER A 108 11.28 4.49 10.05
N GLU A 109 12.51 4.72 10.50
CA GLU A 109 13.63 3.85 10.13
C GLU A 109 13.44 2.41 10.63
N ILE A 110 12.77 2.27 11.78
CA ILE A 110 12.39 1.02 12.42
C ILE A 110 10.87 1.02 12.56
N ILE A 111 10.26 -0.07 12.12
CA ILE A 111 8.83 -0.38 12.26
C ILE A 111 8.77 -1.81 12.78
N GLU A 112 7.98 -2.02 13.83
CA GLU A 112 7.85 -3.32 14.50
C GLU A 112 7.05 -4.33 13.65
N GLY A 113 5.98 -3.88 13.00
CA GLY A 113 5.08 -4.72 12.21
C GLY A 113 5.44 -4.84 10.72
N ASP A 114 4.93 -5.90 10.10
CA ASP A 114 4.97 -6.11 8.64
C ASP A 114 3.79 -5.36 7.97
N LEU A 115 4.02 -4.13 7.49
CA LEU A 115 2.98 -3.35 6.81
C LEU A 115 2.76 -3.82 5.36
N GLY A 116 1.79 -4.71 5.16
CA GLY A 116 1.56 -5.38 3.87
C GLY A 116 1.22 -4.46 2.69
N GLY A 117 0.65 -3.28 2.94
CA GLY A 117 0.24 -2.33 1.89
C GLY A 117 1.38 -1.48 1.32
N GLY A 118 2.54 -1.39 1.99
CA GLY A 118 3.64 -0.53 1.53
C GLY A 118 4.98 -0.66 2.24
N GLY A 119 5.16 -1.63 3.14
CA GLY A 119 6.36 -1.78 3.96
C GLY A 119 7.49 -2.60 3.34
N LEU A 120 7.26 -3.27 2.19
CA LEU A 120 8.26 -4.15 1.59
C LEU A 120 9.37 -3.35 0.89
N TYR A 121 10.62 -3.60 1.27
CA TYR A 121 11.80 -3.18 0.52
C TYR A 121 12.30 -4.35 -0.32
N THR A 122 12.52 -4.10 -1.61
CA THR A 122 13.08 -5.10 -2.53
C THR A 122 13.79 -4.43 -3.72
N THR A 123 14.45 -5.22 -4.55
CA THR A 123 14.98 -4.74 -5.84
C THR A 123 14.00 -5.05 -6.98
N VAL A 124 14.14 -4.34 -8.11
CA VAL A 124 13.33 -4.62 -9.31
C VAL A 124 13.46 -6.07 -9.75
N ASN A 125 14.68 -6.61 -9.75
CA ASN A 125 14.92 -8.00 -10.18
C ASN A 125 14.23 -9.03 -9.28
N GLU A 126 14.25 -8.80 -7.96
CA GLU A 126 13.55 -9.68 -7.02
C GLU A 126 12.03 -9.56 -7.13
N LEU A 127 11.50 -8.35 -7.33
CA LEU A 127 10.07 -8.13 -7.58
C LEU A 127 9.59 -8.86 -8.85
N LEU A 128 10.39 -8.83 -9.92
CA LEU A 128 10.09 -9.54 -11.17
C LEU A 128 10.03 -11.06 -10.98
N LYS A 129 10.81 -11.64 -10.06
CA LYS A 129 10.68 -13.07 -9.71
C LYS A 129 9.32 -13.39 -9.09
N ILE A 130 8.81 -12.52 -8.22
CA ILE A 130 7.48 -12.68 -7.62
C ILE A 130 6.42 -12.63 -8.71
N TYR A 131 6.48 -11.63 -9.59
CA TYR A 131 5.54 -11.53 -10.72
C TYR A 131 5.61 -12.75 -11.64
N HIS A 132 6.82 -13.19 -11.98
CA HIS A 132 7.02 -14.41 -12.76
C HIS A 132 6.40 -15.64 -12.06
N GLY A 133 6.58 -15.79 -10.75
CA GLY A 133 6.00 -16.89 -9.98
C GLY A 133 4.47 -16.88 -9.95
N ILE A 134 3.83 -15.71 -9.95
CA ILE A 134 2.37 -15.57 -10.11
C ILE A 134 1.97 -16.01 -11.52
N LEU A 135 2.60 -15.43 -12.55
CA LEU A 135 2.25 -15.65 -13.96
C LEU A 135 2.49 -17.09 -14.42
N THR A 136 3.42 -17.80 -13.79
CA THR A 136 3.72 -19.21 -14.07
C THR A 136 3.07 -20.19 -13.09
N ALA A 137 2.17 -19.71 -12.22
CA ALA A 137 1.48 -20.51 -11.21
C ALA A 137 2.40 -21.34 -10.31
N GLN A 138 3.58 -20.79 -9.98
CA GLN A 138 4.52 -21.41 -9.02
C GLN A 138 4.10 -21.14 -7.57
N LEU A 139 3.46 -20.00 -7.31
CA LEU A 139 3.11 -19.55 -5.97
C LEU A 139 1.76 -20.06 -5.48
N LEU A 140 0.79 -20.20 -6.38
CA LEU A 140 -0.59 -20.59 -6.09
C LEU A 140 -1.07 -21.55 -7.17
N ARG A 141 -2.11 -22.33 -6.86
CA ARG A 141 -2.73 -23.22 -7.85
C ARG A 141 -3.25 -22.41 -9.05
N PRO A 142 -3.22 -22.96 -10.27
CA PRO A 142 -3.68 -22.27 -11.48
C PRO A 142 -5.09 -21.71 -11.38
N GLU A 143 -6.01 -22.42 -10.70
CA GLU A 143 -7.39 -21.97 -10.52
C GLU A 143 -7.47 -20.74 -9.62
N THR A 144 -6.63 -20.67 -8.59
CA THR A 144 -6.52 -19.50 -7.70
C THR A 144 -5.90 -18.32 -8.44
N ILE A 145 -4.89 -18.55 -9.27
CA ILE A 145 -4.33 -17.51 -10.14
C ILE A 145 -5.40 -16.98 -11.09
N LYS A 146 -6.15 -17.86 -11.77
CA LYS A 146 -7.24 -17.45 -12.66
C LYS A 146 -8.30 -16.61 -11.92
N GLU A 147 -8.62 -17.00 -10.69
CA GLU A 147 -9.55 -16.27 -9.84
C GLU A 147 -9.04 -14.85 -9.53
N MET A 148 -7.75 -14.67 -9.21
CA MET A 148 -7.16 -13.35 -8.95
C MET A 148 -7.36 -12.35 -10.10
N PHE A 149 -7.46 -12.84 -11.34
CA PHE A 149 -7.65 -12.02 -12.54
C PHE A 149 -9.12 -11.86 -12.97
N GLN A 150 -10.09 -12.22 -12.11
CA GLN A 150 -11.50 -11.93 -12.34
C GLN A 150 -11.92 -10.56 -11.79
N PRO A 151 -13.00 -9.95 -12.30
CA PRO A 151 -13.65 -8.82 -11.63
C PRO A 151 -14.22 -9.27 -10.28
N HIS A 152 -13.79 -8.63 -9.19
CA HIS A 152 -14.22 -8.96 -7.83
C HIS A 152 -15.14 -7.92 -7.18
N LEU A 153 -15.40 -6.81 -7.86
CA LEU A 153 -16.33 -5.78 -7.40
C LEU A 153 -17.73 -6.06 -7.95
N LYS A 154 -18.74 -6.00 -7.08
CA LYS A 154 -20.15 -6.16 -7.47
C LYS A 154 -20.70 -4.92 -8.17
N THR A 155 -20.17 -3.75 -7.81
CA THR A 155 -20.55 -2.43 -8.32
C THR A 155 -19.27 -1.63 -8.56
N ASP A 156 -19.35 -0.64 -9.43
CA ASP A 156 -18.31 0.37 -9.67
C ASP A 156 -18.50 1.61 -8.79
N ALA A 157 -19.41 1.57 -7.82
CA ALA A 157 -19.68 2.69 -6.91
C ALA A 157 -18.39 3.14 -6.20
N GLY A 158 -18.07 4.44 -6.32
CA GLY A 158 -16.82 5.04 -5.82
C GLY A 158 -15.68 5.08 -6.85
N LEU A 159 -15.87 4.45 -8.02
CA LEU A 159 -15.00 4.54 -9.20
C LEU A 159 -15.70 5.19 -10.40
N ASP A 160 -17.02 5.32 -10.34
CA ASP A 160 -17.92 5.75 -11.41
C ASP A 160 -17.87 7.25 -11.70
N ASN A 161 -17.43 8.07 -10.74
CA ASN A 161 -17.31 9.52 -10.92
C ASN A 161 -15.99 10.09 -10.36
N PRO A 162 -14.86 9.93 -11.09
CA PRO A 162 -13.55 10.37 -10.61
C PRO A 162 -13.44 11.88 -10.35
N ASP A 163 -14.28 12.70 -10.98
CA ASP A 163 -14.22 14.16 -10.82
C ASP A 163 -14.82 14.66 -9.50
N GLU A 164 -15.62 13.85 -8.82
CA GLU A 164 -16.14 14.13 -7.48
C GLU A 164 -15.15 13.74 -6.37
N CYS A 165 -14.14 12.92 -6.69
CA CYS A 165 -13.12 12.51 -5.73
C CYS A 165 -12.12 13.64 -5.45
N SER A 166 -11.59 13.66 -4.23
CA SER A 166 -10.51 14.60 -3.88
C SER A 166 -9.28 14.38 -4.75
N LEU A 167 -8.41 15.39 -4.91
CA LEU A 167 -7.20 15.25 -5.74
C LEU A 167 -6.28 14.12 -5.22
N SER A 168 -6.18 13.94 -3.90
CA SER A 168 -5.44 12.84 -3.29
C SER A 168 -6.03 11.48 -3.69
N ASP A 169 -7.35 11.36 -3.71
CA ASP A 169 -8.05 10.12 -4.09
C ASP A 169 -7.87 9.78 -5.55
N ARG A 170 -7.99 10.81 -6.39
CA ARG A 170 -7.78 10.70 -7.83
C ARG A 170 -6.37 10.23 -8.15
N ASN A 171 -5.37 10.85 -7.51
CA ASN A 171 -3.97 10.52 -7.73
C ASN A 171 -3.65 9.09 -7.25
N ALA A 172 -4.16 8.69 -6.09
CA ALA A 172 -3.93 7.35 -5.53
C ALA A 172 -4.60 6.25 -6.36
N THR A 173 -5.76 6.52 -6.95
CA THR A 173 -6.58 5.51 -7.63
C THR A 173 -6.25 5.41 -9.12
N TRP A 174 -6.09 6.53 -9.82
CA TRP A 174 -5.92 6.56 -11.28
C TRP A 174 -4.51 6.95 -11.74
N ASN A 175 -3.57 7.20 -10.82
CA ASN A 175 -2.27 7.80 -11.17
C ASN A 175 -2.43 9.04 -12.06
N ALA A 176 -3.50 9.80 -11.85
CA ALA A 176 -3.81 10.96 -12.67
C ALA A 176 -2.65 11.95 -12.58
N VAL A 177 -2.04 12.27 -13.72
CA VAL A 177 -1.14 13.41 -13.81
C VAL A 177 -2.02 14.65 -13.61
N PRO A 178 -1.66 15.59 -12.72
CA PRO A 178 -2.42 16.82 -12.58
C PRO A 178 -2.60 17.48 -13.94
N ASN A 179 -3.83 17.85 -14.29
CA ASN A 179 -4.05 18.80 -15.36
C ASN A 179 -3.47 20.13 -14.89
N ASN A 180 -2.41 20.58 -15.55
CA ASN A 180 -1.62 21.79 -15.26
C ASN A 180 -2.41 22.94 -14.60
#